data_AF-A0A6J7MK06-F1
#
_entry.id   AF-A0A6J7MK06-F1
#
_cell.length_a   1.000
_cell.length_b   1.000
_cell.length_c   1.000
_cell.angle_alpha   90.00
_cell.angle_beta   90.00
_cell.angle_gamma   90.00
#
_symmetry.space_group_name_H-M   'P 1'
#
loop_
_entity.id
_entity.type
_entity.pdbx_description
1 polymer ?
#
loop_
_entity_poly.entity_id
_entity_poly.type
_entity_poly.pdbx_seq_one_letter_code
_entity_poly.pdbx_strand_id
1 'polypeptide(L)' 'MRLLSTAKDKCVLEIAIHEGRNRQIRRMAQAVGLELQRLIRTRIGPLGDERLEPGQWRYLEVDEVRGLYAAGASSDGVF' A
#
# COMPACT_ATOMS: atom_id res chain seq x y z
N MET A 1 6.31 -8.16 2.96
CA MET A 1 5.15 -8.89 2.39
C MET A 1 4.58 -9.80 3.47
N ARG A 2 3.27 -9.75 3.72
CA ARG A 2 2.58 -10.48 4.79
C ARG A 2 1.31 -11.14 4.26
N LEU A 3 1.04 -12.38 4.66
CA LEU A 3 -0.21 -13.07 4.36
C LEU A 3 -1.27 -12.67 5.39
N LEU A 4 -2.41 -12.14 4.93
CA LEU A 4 -3.52 -11.74 5.80
C LEU A 4 -4.53 -12.87 5.99
N SER A 5 -4.90 -13.53 4.90
CA SER A 5 -5.85 -14.64 4.93
C SER A 5 -5.63 -15.56 3.73
N THR A 6 -6.00 -16.82 3.91
CA THR A 6 -6.05 -17.83 2.84
C THR A 6 -7.41 -18.50 2.81
N ALA A 7 -7.93 -18.72 1.61
CA ALA A 7 -9.10 -19.50 1.30
C ALA A 7 -8.74 -20.43 0.13
N LYS A 8 -9.57 -21.45 -0.13
CA LYS A 8 -9.27 -22.57 -1.04
C LYS A 8 -8.45 -22.18 -2.28
N ASP A 9 -8.92 -21.18 -3.04
CA ASP A 9 -8.30 -20.71 -4.30
C ASP A 9 -7.97 -19.21 -4.28
N LYS A 10 -7.89 -18.58 -3.10
CA LYS A 10 -7.66 -17.13 -2.97
C LYS A 10 -6.81 -16.83 -1.74
N CYS A 11 -5.90 -15.87 -1.86
CA CYS A 11 -5.20 -15.32 -0.71
C CYS A 11 -5.28 -13.79 -0.72
N VAL A 12 -5.13 -13.20 0.46
CA VAL A 12 -4.98 -11.76 0.64
C VAL A 12 -3.59 -11.48 1.14
N LEU A 13 -2.86 -10.64 0.40
CA LEU A 13 -1.48 -10.31 0.65
C LEU A 13 -1.35 -8.82 0.90
N GLU A 14 -0.64 -8.46 1.97
CA GLU A 14 -0.19 -7.12 2.26
C GLU A 14 1.25 -6.98 1.77
N ILE A 15 1.48 -6.03 0.85
CA ILE A 15 2.77 -5.81 0.23
C ILE A 15 3.13 -4.34 0.41
N ALA A 16 4.26 -4.10 1.08
CA ALA A 16 4.92 -2.80 1.14
C ALA A 16 6.05 -2.79 0.10
N ILE A 17 6.12 -1.72 -0.70
CA ILE A 17 7.18 -1.46 -1.66
C ILE A 17 7.63 -0.01 -1.52
N HIS A 18 8.90 0.24 -1.78
CA HIS A 18 9.49 1.60 -1.77
C HIS A 18 9.60 2.20 -3.17
N GLU A 19 9.48 1.38 -4.22
CA GLU A 19 9.46 1.82 -5.61
C GLU A 19 8.06 1.75 -6.22
N GLY A 20 7.80 2.60 -7.21
CA GLY A 20 6.51 2.72 -7.87
C GLY A 20 6.56 2.38 -9.37
N ARG A 21 7.26 1.30 -9.77
CA ARG A 21 7.40 0.98 -11.20
C ARG A 21 6.03 0.66 -11.81
N ASN A 22 5.87 0.97 -13.10
CA ASN A 22 4.60 0.76 -13.81
C ASN A 22 4.10 -0.70 -13.63
N ARG A 23 2.88 -0.84 -13.08
CA ARG A 23 2.20 -2.11 -12.81
C ARG A 23 3.06 -3.13 -12.05
N GLN A 24 3.96 -2.68 -11.18
CA GLN A 24 4.95 -3.55 -10.51
C GLN A 24 4.31 -4.73 -9.78
N ILE A 25 3.36 -4.49 -8.87
CA ILE A 25 2.68 -5.56 -8.12
C ILE A 25 1.98 -6.56 -9.06
N ARG A 26 1.36 -6.07 -10.14
CA ARG A 26 0.72 -6.94 -11.14
C ARG A 26 1.73 -7.81 -11.88
N ARG A 27 2.88 -7.25 -12.26
CA ARG A 27 3.97 -8.01 -12.89
C ARG A 27 4.59 -9.04 -11.94
N MET A 28 4.77 -8.67 -10.67
CA MET A 28 5.26 -9.59 -9.64
C MET A 28 4.31 -10.79 -9.46
N ALA A 29 2.99 -10.54 -9.37
CA ALA A 29 2.00 -11.62 -9.26
C ALA A 29 2.01 -12.53 -10.50
N GLN A 30 2.04 -11.97 -11.71
CA GLN A 30 2.08 -12.74 -12.95
C GLN A 30 3.36 -13.59 -13.06
N ALA A 31 4.50 -13.08 -12.62
CA ALA A 31 5.78 -13.79 -12.67
C ALA A 31 5.79 -15.07 -11.81
N VAL A 32 4.96 -15.13 -10.76
CA VAL A 32 4.80 -16.31 -9.91
C VAL A 32 3.53 -17.11 -10.23
N GLY A 33 2.87 -16.82 -11.35
CA GLY A 33 1.66 -17.55 -11.80
C GLY A 33 0.39 -17.22 -11.02
N LEU A 34 0.36 -16.10 -10.28
CA LEU A 34 -0.83 -15.65 -9.55
C LEU A 34 -1.68 -14.71 -10.39
N GLU A 35 -3.00 -14.95 -10.39
CA GLU A 35 -3.98 -14.04 -10.99
C GLU A 35 -4.42 -12.98 -9.97
N LEU A 36 -4.31 -11.71 -10.35
CA LEU A 36 -4.58 -10.59 -9.46
C LEU A 36 -6.04 -10.10 -9.59
N GLN A 37 -6.89 -10.49 -8.63
CA GLN A 37 -8.32 -10.14 -8.62
C GLN A 37 -8.60 -8.70 -8.15
N ARG A 38 -7.92 -8.24 -7.10
CA ARG A 38 -8.11 -6.91 -6.50
C ARG A 38 -6.77 -6.37 -6.01
N LEU A 39 -6.49 -5.10 -6.31
CA LEU A 39 -5.33 -4.38 -5.78
C LEU A 39 -5.82 -3.04 -5.25
N ILE A 40 -5.60 -2.81 -3.97
CA ILE A 40 -5.89 -1.55 -3.30
C ILE A 40 -4.64 -1.11 -2.57
N ARG A 41 -4.34 0.18 -2.66
CA ARG A 41 -3.33 0.82 -1.84
C ARG A 41 -4.00 1.29 -0.56
N THR A 42 -3.65 0.65 0.56
CA THR A 42 -4.21 0.95 1.89
C THR A 42 -3.41 2.02 2.64
N ARG A 43 -2.14 2.24 2.27
CA ARG A 43 -1.24 3.14 2.97
C ARG A 43 -0.23 3.79 2.01
N ILE A 44 0.21 5.01 2.32
CA ILE A 44 1.31 5.74 1.67
C ILE A 44 2.23 6.29 2.76
N GLY A 45 3.40 5.67 2.95
CA GLY A 45 4.29 6.04 4.06
C GLY A 45 3.55 6.00 5.40
N PRO A 46 3.56 7.08 6.20
CA PRO A 46 2.85 7.12 7.47
C PRO A 46 1.32 7.30 7.33
N LEU A 47 0.81 7.61 6.13
CA LEU A 47 -0.60 7.90 5.92
C LEU A 47 -1.41 6.65 5.63
N GLY A 48 -2.40 6.38 6.49
CA GLY A 48 -3.45 5.40 6.24
C GLY A 48 -4.78 5.95 6.74
N ASP A 49 -5.86 5.69 6.02
CA ASP A 49 -7.21 6.06 6.43
C ASP A 49 -8.16 4.91 6.11
N GLU A 50 -8.59 4.22 7.16
CA GLU A 50 -9.51 3.08 7.06
C GLU A 50 -10.98 3.51 7.01
N ARG A 51 -11.26 4.81 7.22
CA ARG A 51 -12.62 5.35 7.34
C ARG A 51 -13.11 6.03 6.06
N LEU A 52 -12.20 6.46 5.18
CA LEU A 52 -12.58 7.06 3.89
C LEU A 52 -13.18 6.02 2.94
N GLU A 53 -14.37 6.33 2.43
CA GLU A 53 -15.03 5.50 1.42
C GLU A 53 -14.47 5.75 0.01
N PRO A 54 -14.64 4.80 -0.94
CA PRO A 54 -14.22 5.00 -2.32
C PRO A 54 -14.77 6.29 -2.94
N GLY A 55 -13.89 7.14 -3.45
CA GLY A 55 -14.24 8.42 -4.09
C GLY A 55 -14.28 9.61 -3.13
N GLN A 56 -14.18 9.39 -1.82
CA GLN A 56 -14.08 10.48 -0.85
C GLN A 56 -12.65 11.02 -0.73
N TRP A 57 -12.55 12.25 -0.25
CA TRP A 57 -11.30 12.90 0.09
C TRP A 57 -11.51 13.79 1.33
N ARG A 58 -10.42 14.08 2.03
CA ARG A 58 -10.37 15.06 3.12
C ARG A 58 -9.02 15.76 3.12
N TYR A 59 -8.94 16.86 3.88
CA TYR A 59 -7.66 17.47 4.19
C TYR A 59 -6.88 16.62 5.20
N LEU A 60 -5.55 16.68 5.08
CA LEU A 60 -4.64 16.07 6.04
C LEU A 60 -4.60 16.90 7.33
N GLU A 61 -4.53 16.23 8.46
CA GLU A 61 -4.31 16.86 9.75
C GLU A 61 -2.86 17.34 9.87
N VAL A 62 -2.62 18.30 10.77
CA VAL A 62 -1.27 18.89 10.95
C VAL A 62 -0.22 17.84 11.26
N ASP A 63 -0.56 16.83 12.07
CA ASP A 63 0.37 15.76 12.44
C ASP A 63 0.64 14.78 11.29
N GLU A 64 -0.34 14.53 10.42
CA GLU A 64 -0.17 13.74 9.20
C GLU A 64 0.77 14.45 8.21
N VAL A 65 0.62 15.76 8.07
CA VAL A 65 1.50 16.60 7.24
C VAL A 65 2.93 16.57 7.80
N ARG A 66 3.11 16.75 9.10
CA ARG A 66 4.43 16.65 9.75
C ARG A 66 5.06 15.28 9.55
N GLY A 67 4.28 14.22 9.73
CA GLY A 67 4.72 12.85 9.50
C GLY A 67 5.20 12.63 8.07
N LEU A 68 4.49 13.16 7.07
CA LEU A 68 4.92 13.11 5.68
C LEU A 68 6.25 13.84 5.43
N TYR A 69 6.45 15.03 6.00
CA TYR A 69 7.70 15.76 5.84
C TYR A 69 8.88 15.03 6.47
N ALA A 70 8.70 14.50 7.68
CA ALA A 70 9.72 13.68 8.33
C ALA A 70 10.06 12.42 7.51
N ALA A 71 9.04 11.75 6.99
CA ALA A 71 9.17 10.60 6.11
C ALA A 71 9.96 10.93 4.83
N GLY A 72 9.66 12.05 4.16
CA GLY A 72 10.34 12.47 2.94
C GLY A 72 11.77 12.96 3.16
N ALA A 73 12.09 13.47 4.36
CA ALA A 73 13.44 13.88 4.74
C ALA A 73 14.34 12.68 5.10
N SER A 74 13.74 11.53 5.43
CA SER A 74 14.45 10.31 5.78
C SER A 74 14.79 9.53 4.51
N SER A 75 16.09 9.47 4.16
CA SER A 75 16.59 8.64 3.05
C SER A 75 16.52 7.14 3.36
N ASP A 76 16.36 6.79 4.63
CA ASP A 76 16.26 5.43 5.11
C ASP A 76 14.79 5.02 5.07
N GLY A 77 14.43 4.11 4.16
CA GLY A 77 13.06 3.65 3.89
C GLY A 77 12.40 2.87 5.04
N VAL A 78 12.37 3.43 6.24
CA VAL A 78 11.72 2.88 7.42
C VAL A 78 10.31 3.47 7.50
N PHE A 79 9.33 2.69 7.04
CA PHE A 79 7.89 2.98 7.09
C PHE A 79 7.09 1.76 7.54
#